data_AF-A0AAN7E5R5-F1
#
_entry.id   AF-A0AAN7E5R5-F1
#
_cell.length_a   1.000
_cell.length_b   1.000
_cell.length_c   1.000
_cell.angle_alpha   90.00
_cell.angle_beta   90.00
_cell.angle_gamma   90.00
#
_symmetry.space_group_name_H-M   'P 1'
#
loop_
_entity.id
_entity.type
_entity.pdbx_description
1 polymer ?
#
loop_
_entity_poly.entity_id
_entity_poly.type
_entity_poly.pdbx_seq_one_letter_code
_entity_poly.pdbx_strand_id
1 'polypeptide(L)'
;MMELTTIKDAFERVTKKQKLSSSKSQEVIDQVGHEIEQALGKIQSADDPTSPVDQKSILTDLKLKLNALVPLHQLEVSQKELNLNLSKYPKLLEKFFNPDISKAYRNVDFDFHIVNQTVANHFYRQGLFDFGDSILDEAGEPEAIAIRSQFFEMHQILEAARVGNLEPALKWACINREKLKQNGSNIELKLHRLQFVEILRRGSLADSLNYARAYLAPFATLHMEEIQKLMACLLFARRLDSSPYADMTSPTQWENLTEELTGQFCSLLEQSYESPLSVAIAAGVEGLPTLLKLANVMAAKKPEWQAMKQLPVPVELGKEFQFHSIFVCPVSRDQASDENPPMLLPCLHVLCKQSIMKLSKSGTRTFKCPYCPAEASVGQCKQLHF
;
A
#
# COMPACT_ATOMS: atom_id res chain seq x y z
N MET A 1 7.62 13.07 -4.25
CA MET A 1 7.64 14.23 -3.32
C MET A 1 7.51 15.60 -4.01
N MET A 2 8.22 15.87 -5.12
CA MET A 2 8.16 17.17 -5.86
C MET A 2 6.82 17.48 -6.56
N GLU A 3 6.00 16.46 -6.82
CA GLU A 3 4.74 16.62 -7.57
C GLU A 3 3.59 17.07 -6.65
N LEU A 4 3.56 16.57 -5.41
CA LEU A 4 2.62 17.00 -4.37
C LEU A 4 2.83 18.46 -3.93
N THR A 5 4.08 18.93 -3.90
CA THR A 5 4.37 20.34 -3.59
C THR A 5 3.80 21.28 -4.65
N THR A 6 3.90 20.90 -5.94
CA THR A 6 3.35 21.71 -7.04
C THR A 6 1.82 21.82 -6.97
N ILE A 7 1.12 20.72 -6.64
CA ILE A 7 -0.33 20.71 -6.43
C ILE A 7 -0.71 21.56 -5.22
N LYS A 8 0.02 21.43 -4.12
CA LYS A 8 -0.18 22.22 -2.90
C LYS A 8 0.00 23.72 -3.16
N ASP A 9 1.05 24.13 -3.85
CA ASP A 9 1.30 25.54 -4.19
C ASP A 9 0.21 26.12 -5.11
N ALA A 10 -0.34 25.30 -6.02
CA ALA A 10 -1.47 25.70 -6.86
C ALA A 10 -2.75 25.87 -6.02
N PHE A 11 -3.02 24.97 -5.09
CA PHE A 11 -4.14 25.05 -4.15
C PHE A 11 -4.04 26.27 -3.23
N GLU A 12 -2.85 26.54 -2.67
CA GLU A 12 -2.60 27.71 -1.82
C GLU A 12 -2.81 29.02 -2.59
N ARG A 13 -2.41 29.07 -3.87
CA ARG A 13 -2.69 30.22 -4.76
C ARG A 13 -4.19 30.44 -4.96
N VAL A 14 -4.97 29.38 -5.23
CA VAL A 14 -6.43 29.48 -5.35
C VAL A 14 -7.03 30.00 -4.04
N THR A 15 -6.64 29.43 -2.90
CA THR A 15 -7.12 29.83 -1.57
C THR A 15 -6.81 31.30 -1.26
N LYS A 16 -5.59 31.75 -1.57
CA LYS A 16 -5.18 33.15 -1.36
C LYS A 16 -6.00 34.11 -2.23
N LYS A 17 -6.24 33.76 -3.50
CA LYS A 17 -7.05 34.58 -4.41
C LYS A 17 -8.53 34.58 -4.04
N GLN A 18 -9.05 33.46 -3.53
CA GLN A 18 -10.42 33.38 -3.01
C GLN A 18 -10.61 34.29 -1.80
N LYS A 19 -9.70 34.23 -0.81
CA LYS A 19 -9.71 35.12 0.36
C LYS A 19 -9.65 36.59 -0.05
N LEU A 20 -8.77 36.94 -0.99
CA LEU A 20 -8.66 38.31 -1.51
C LEU A 20 -9.95 38.76 -2.20
N SER A 21 -10.53 37.93 -3.05
CA SER A 21 -11.79 38.25 -3.74
C SER A 21 -12.94 38.41 -2.74
N SER A 22 -13.02 37.54 -1.73
CA SER A 22 -14.04 37.62 -0.68
C SER A 22 -13.91 38.88 0.16
N SER A 23 -12.68 39.24 0.58
CA SER A 23 -12.41 40.47 1.35
C SER A 23 -12.83 41.71 0.56
N LYS A 24 -12.44 41.79 -0.72
CA LYS A 24 -12.81 42.91 -1.58
C LYS A 24 -14.32 43.00 -1.83
N SER A 25 -14.98 41.85 -2.03
CA SER A 25 -16.44 41.83 -2.15
C SER A 25 -17.13 42.31 -0.87
N GLN A 26 -16.62 41.90 0.30
CA GLN A 26 -17.16 42.33 1.59
C GLN A 26 -16.96 43.83 1.81
N GLU A 27 -15.77 44.37 1.54
CA GLU A 27 -15.49 45.81 1.62
C GLU A 27 -16.47 46.63 0.76
N VAL A 28 -16.77 46.18 -0.46
CA VAL A 28 -17.74 46.87 -1.33
C VAL A 28 -19.16 46.76 -0.78
N ILE A 29 -19.57 45.59 -0.27
CA ILE A 29 -20.88 45.40 0.37
C ILE A 29 -21.03 46.33 1.57
N ASP A 30 -20.01 46.41 2.43
CA ASP A 30 -20.01 47.25 3.63
C ASP A 30 -20.07 48.74 3.27
N GLN A 31 -19.32 49.16 2.25
CA GLN A 31 -19.33 50.54 1.76
C GLN A 31 -20.70 50.95 1.18
N VAL A 32 -21.32 50.07 0.39
CA VAL A 32 -22.67 50.28 -0.15
C VAL A 32 -23.69 50.32 0.98
N GLY A 33 -23.59 49.41 1.96
CA GLY A 33 -24.42 49.40 3.16
C GLY A 33 -24.32 50.72 3.92
N HIS A 34 -23.10 51.21 4.14
CA HIS A 34 -22.86 52.46 4.86
C HIS A 34 -23.46 53.69 4.17
N GLU A 35 -23.35 53.81 2.85
CA GLU A 35 -23.97 54.93 2.11
C GLU A 35 -25.50 54.87 2.15
N ILE A 36 -26.08 53.66 2.11
CA ILE A 36 -27.54 53.46 2.25
C ILE A 36 -28.00 53.84 3.66
N GLU A 37 -27.29 53.39 4.70
CA GLU A 37 -27.58 53.73 6.09
C GLU A 37 -27.44 55.24 6.36
N GLN A 38 -26.41 55.88 5.79
CA GLN A 38 -26.23 57.33 5.90
C GLN A 38 -27.37 58.09 5.23
N ALA A 39 -27.82 57.65 4.05
CA ALA A 39 -28.96 58.25 3.36
C ALA A 39 -30.27 58.05 4.15
N LEU A 40 -30.49 56.86 4.72
CA LEU A 40 -31.63 56.58 5.60
C LEU A 40 -31.62 57.47 6.84
N GLY A 41 -30.47 57.62 7.50
CA GLY A 41 -30.32 58.49 8.66
C GLY A 41 -30.64 59.96 8.36
N LYS A 42 -30.23 60.47 7.18
CA LYS A 42 -30.56 61.83 6.71
C LYS A 42 -32.06 62.00 6.41
N ILE A 43 -32.74 60.94 5.98
CA ILE A 43 -34.18 60.97 5.73
C ILE A 43 -34.96 60.92 7.06
N GLN A 44 -34.48 60.16 8.04
CA GLN A 44 -35.15 59.97 9.35
C GLN A 44 -34.88 61.13 10.34
N SER A 45 -33.73 61.80 10.27
CA SER A 45 -33.43 62.98 11.11
C SER A 45 -34.12 64.26 10.66
N ALA A 46 -34.84 64.20 9.53
CA ALA A 46 -35.51 65.32 8.87
C ALA A 46 -36.99 65.51 9.28
N ASP A 47 -37.50 64.75 10.25
CA ASP A 47 -38.87 64.86 10.77
C ASP A 47 -39.13 66.11 11.65
N ASP A 48 -38.27 67.12 11.61
CA ASP A 48 -38.49 68.39 12.31
C ASP A 48 -39.39 69.32 11.46
N PRO A 49 -40.57 69.79 11.95
CA PRO A 49 -41.66 70.31 11.11
C PRO A 49 -41.42 71.66 10.40
N THR A 50 -40.21 72.23 10.48
CA THR A 50 -39.92 73.61 10.05
C THR A 50 -38.99 73.75 8.85
N SER A 51 -38.58 72.65 8.20
CA SER A 51 -37.79 72.69 6.95
C SER A 51 -38.24 71.61 5.96
N PRO A 52 -38.69 71.95 4.74
CA PRO A 52 -39.02 70.95 3.73
C PRO A 52 -37.70 70.33 3.23
N VAL A 53 -37.35 69.16 3.77
CA VAL A 53 -36.16 68.45 3.30
C VAL A 53 -36.40 67.93 1.89
N ASP A 54 -35.52 68.34 0.97
CA ASP A 54 -35.55 67.89 -0.42
C ASP A 54 -35.04 66.44 -0.50
N GLN A 55 -35.90 65.47 -0.15
CA GLN A 55 -35.63 64.03 -0.25
C GLN A 55 -35.11 63.63 -1.64
N LYS A 56 -35.51 64.36 -2.68
CA LYS A 56 -35.05 64.17 -4.05
C LYS A 56 -33.56 64.46 -4.18
N SER A 57 -33.05 65.49 -3.51
CA SER A 57 -31.62 65.80 -3.47
C SER A 57 -30.82 64.69 -2.77
N ILE A 58 -31.31 64.15 -1.65
CA ILE A 58 -30.64 63.07 -0.88
C ILE A 58 -30.55 61.79 -1.72
N LEU A 59 -31.64 61.41 -2.38
CA LEU A 59 -31.66 60.25 -3.28
C LEU A 59 -30.77 60.45 -4.52
N THR A 60 -30.66 61.70 -5.01
CA THR A 60 -29.78 62.03 -6.14
C THR A 60 -28.31 61.96 -5.73
N ASP A 61 -27.96 62.42 -4.52
CA ASP A 61 -26.62 62.28 -3.94
C ASP A 61 -26.27 60.80 -3.70
N LEU A 62 -27.17 60.01 -3.10
CA LEU A 62 -26.98 58.56 -2.94
C LEU A 62 -26.75 57.87 -4.30
N LYS A 63 -27.55 58.21 -5.32
CA LYS A 63 -27.37 57.68 -6.68
C LYS A 63 -26.00 58.03 -7.26
N LEU A 64 -25.54 59.26 -7.08
CA LEU A 64 -24.20 59.69 -7.54
C LEU A 64 -23.09 58.93 -6.80
N LYS A 65 -23.21 58.80 -5.49
CA LYS A 65 -22.24 58.06 -4.66
C LYS A 65 -22.21 56.58 -4.98
N LEU A 66 -23.35 55.91 -5.13
CA LEU A 66 -23.41 54.50 -5.54
C LEU A 66 -22.84 54.29 -6.94
N ASN A 67 -23.07 55.23 -7.86
CA ASN A 67 -22.45 55.20 -9.20
C ASN A 67 -20.94 55.46 -9.16
N ALA A 68 -20.44 56.23 -8.18
CA ALA A 68 -19.00 56.45 -7.97
C ALA A 68 -18.32 55.30 -7.22
N LEU A 69 -19.06 54.61 -6.35
CA LEU A 69 -18.71 53.33 -5.72
C LEU A 69 -18.73 52.15 -6.71
N VAL A 70 -18.90 52.42 -7.99
CA VAL A 70 -18.57 51.50 -9.07
C VAL A 70 -17.05 51.56 -9.31
N PRO A 71 -16.25 50.74 -8.63
CA PRO A 71 -15.21 50.02 -9.31
C PRO A 71 -15.63 48.56 -9.37
N LEU A 72 -16.70 48.29 -10.13
CA LEU A 72 -16.92 46.97 -10.77
C LEU A 72 -15.60 46.43 -11.32
N HIS A 73 -14.72 47.30 -11.81
CA HIS A 73 -13.39 46.94 -12.30
C HIS A 73 -12.49 46.27 -11.25
N GLN A 74 -12.49 46.69 -9.97
CA GLN A 74 -11.63 46.05 -8.96
C GLN A 74 -12.16 44.68 -8.55
N LEU A 75 -13.49 44.57 -8.42
CA LEU A 75 -14.18 43.31 -8.15
C LEU A 75 -13.99 42.33 -9.31
N GLU A 76 -14.17 42.81 -10.55
CA GLU A 76 -13.94 42.08 -11.79
C GLU A 76 -12.50 41.60 -11.91
N VAL A 77 -11.50 42.43 -11.56
CA VAL A 77 -10.09 42.02 -11.62
C VAL A 77 -9.83 40.89 -10.63
N SER A 78 -10.27 41.02 -9.37
CA SER A 78 -10.10 39.94 -8.39
C SER A 78 -10.86 38.67 -8.76
N GLN A 79 -12.05 38.81 -9.34
CA GLN A 79 -12.87 37.68 -9.77
C GLN A 79 -12.29 37.00 -11.02
N LYS A 80 -11.78 37.76 -12.00
CA LYS A 80 -11.06 37.23 -13.18
C LYS A 80 -9.80 36.49 -12.76
N GLU A 81 -9.01 37.03 -11.83
CA GLU A 81 -7.83 36.35 -11.29
C GLU A 81 -8.20 35.06 -10.54
N LEU A 82 -9.26 35.07 -9.74
CA LEU A 82 -9.76 33.88 -9.06
C LEU A 82 -10.18 32.80 -10.07
N ASN A 83 -11.01 33.17 -11.06
CA ASN A 83 -11.48 32.26 -12.11
C ASN A 83 -10.34 31.69 -12.95
N LEU A 84 -9.28 32.48 -13.21
CA LEU A 84 -8.09 32.00 -13.89
C LEU A 84 -7.38 30.90 -13.09
N ASN A 85 -7.25 31.06 -11.78
CA ASN A 85 -6.61 30.04 -10.93
C ASN A 85 -7.52 28.83 -10.71
N LEU A 86 -8.83 29.05 -10.52
CA LEU A 86 -9.84 28.00 -10.42
C LEU A 86 -9.99 27.17 -11.70
N SER A 87 -9.76 27.74 -12.88
CA SER A 87 -9.79 26.98 -14.14
C SER A 87 -8.48 26.25 -14.43
N LYS A 88 -7.35 26.73 -13.89
CA LYS A 88 -6.03 26.08 -14.02
C LYS A 88 -5.84 24.93 -13.05
N TYR A 89 -6.38 25.02 -11.84
CA TYR A 89 -6.17 24.01 -10.80
C TYR A 89 -6.75 22.63 -11.16
N PRO A 90 -7.99 22.48 -11.65
CA PRO A 90 -8.53 21.21 -12.13
C PRO A 90 -7.72 20.62 -13.28
N LYS A 91 -7.27 21.44 -14.23
CA LYS A 91 -6.40 20.98 -15.33
C LYS A 91 -5.06 20.44 -14.82
N LEU A 92 -4.53 21.06 -13.77
CA LEU A 92 -3.32 20.58 -13.11
C LEU A 92 -3.60 19.26 -12.39
N LEU A 93 -4.72 19.12 -11.69
CA LEU A 93 -5.15 17.87 -11.06
C LEU A 93 -5.34 16.75 -12.08
N GLU A 94 -6.04 17.00 -13.19
CA GLU A 94 -6.24 16.02 -14.27
C GLU A 94 -4.91 15.51 -14.82
N LYS A 95 -3.95 16.41 -15.01
CA LYS A 95 -2.61 16.04 -15.50
C LYS A 95 -1.86 15.10 -14.54
N PHE A 96 -2.04 15.25 -13.23
CA PHE A 96 -1.32 14.47 -12.22
C PHE A 96 -2.08 13.21 -11.78
N PHE A 97 -3.40 13.27 -11.64
CA PHE A 97 -4.21 12.20 -11.07
C PHE A 97 -4.95 11.37 -12.11
N ASN A 98 -5.17 11.90 -13.33
CA ASN A 98 -5.83 11.18 -14.42
C ASN A 98 -4.93 11.11 -15.66
N PRO A 99 -3.70 10.57 -15.56
CA PRO A 99 -2.95 10.26 -16.77
C PRO A 99 -3.74 9.22 -17.58
N ASP A 100 -3.82 9.42 -18.89
CA ASP A 100 -4.38 8.42 -19.80
C ASP A 100 -3.46 7.19 -19.85
N ILE A 101 -3.70 6.25 -18.92
CA ILE A 101 -2.93 5.02 -18.76
C ILE A 101 -3.03 4.10 -19.97
N SER A 102 -4.07 4.26 -20.80
CA SER A 102 -4.24 3.47 -22.03
C SER A 102 -3.08 3.70 -23.01
N LYS A 103 -2.38 4.85 -22.93
CA LYS A 103 -1.18 5.11 -23.73
C LYS A 103 -0.01 4.21 -23.35
N ALA A 104 0.09 3.84 -22.08
CA ALA A 104 1.10 2.90 -21.60
C ALA A 104 0.74 1.45 -21.90
N TYR A 105 -0.50 1.16 -22.31
CA TYR A 105 -0.95 -0.17 -22.65
C TYR A 105 -0.15 -0.72 -23.84
N ARG A 106 0.47 -1.87 -23.60
CA ARG A 106 1.05 -2.74 -24.63
C ARG A 106 0.15 -3.95 -24.74
N ASN A 107 0.00 -4.49 -25.94
CA ASN A 107 -0.75 -5.73 -26.14
C ASN A 107 0.06 -6.90 -25.55
N VAL A 108 -0.04 -7.07 -24.23
CA VAL A 108 0.57 -8.17 -23.49
C VAL A 108 -0.42 -9.32 -23.52
N ASP A 109 0.07 -10.50 -23.88
CA ASP A 109 -0.74 -11.71 -23.86
C ASP A 109 -0.93 -12.13 -22.40
N PHE A 110 -2.17 -12.11 -21.94
CA PHE A 110 -2.52 -12.54 -20.59
C PHE A 110 -3.08 -13.95 -20.66
N ASP A 111 -2.56 -14.81 -19.80
CA ASP A 111 -3.26 -16.05 -19.48
C ASP A 111 -4.48 -15.69 -18.61
N PHE A 112 -5.65 -15.63 -19.25
CA PHE A 112 -6.90 -15.25 -18.58
C PHE A 112 -7.28 -16.22 -17.46
N HIS A 113 -6.88 -17.49 -17.55
CA HIS A 113 -7.12 -18.47 -16.50
C HIS A 113 -6.33 -18.10 -15.24
N ILE A 114 -5.02 -17.83 -15.39
CA ILE A 114 -4.16 -17.40 -14.28
C ILE A 114 -4.66 -16.09 -13.68
N VAL A 115 -5.09 -15.13 -14.51
CA VAL A 115 -5.61 -13.84 -14.04
C VAL A 115 -6.87 -14.04 -13.22
N ASN A 116 -7.85 -14.80 -13.73
CA ASN A 116 -9.10 -15.05 -13.03
C ASN A 116 -8.88 -15.75 -11.69
N GLN A 117 -8.02 -16.77 -11.64
CA GLN A 117 -7.64 -17.43 -10.39
C GLN A 117 -6.93 -16.48 -9.43
N THR A 118 -6.03 -15.62 -9.92
CA THR A 118 -5.32 -14.64 -9.10
C THR A 118 -6.29 -13.64 -8.46
N VAL A 119 -7.30 -13.20 -9.21
CA VAL A 119 -8.34 -12.30 -8.73
C VAL A 119 -9.25 -13.01 -7.71
N ALA A 120 -9.73 -14.21 -8.00
CA ALA A 120 -10.55 -14.99 -7.05
C ALA A 120 -9.79 -15.27 -5.75
N ASN A 121 -8.53 -15.70 -5.84
CA ASN A 121 -7.66 -15.94 -4.68
C ASN A 121 -7.42 -14.66 -3.88
N HIS A 122 -7.35 -13.49 -4.51
CA HIS A 122 -7.30 -12.21 -3.80
C HIS A 122 -8.55 -12.01 -2.94
N PHE A 123 -9.74 -12.26 -3.47
CA PHE A 123 -10.98 -12.12 -2.70
C PHE A 123 -11.06 -13.13 -1.55
N TYR A 124 -10.66 -14.38 -1.76
CA TYR A 124 -10.60 -15.38 -0.67
C TYR A 124 -9.66 -14.96 0.45
N ARG A 125 -8.50 -14.39 0.12
CA ARG A 125 -7.57 -13.83 1.12
C ARG A 125 -8.20 -12.69 1.92
N GLN A 126 -9.01 -11.85 1.30
CA GLN A 126 -9.75 -10.77 1.97
C GLN A 126 -10.99 -11.25 2.74
N GLY A 127 -11.36 -12.53 2.66
CA GLY A 127 -12.57 -13.07 3.28
C GLY A 127 -13.85 -12.80 2.48
N LEU A 128 -13.71 -12.32 1.25
CA LEU A 128 -14.79 -11.96 0.34
C LEU A 128 -15.16 -13.15 -0.57
N PHE A 129 -15.60 -14.25 0.04
CA PHE A 129 -15.79 -15.54 -0.65
C PHE A 129 -16.81 -15.49 -1.78
N ASP A 130 -17.94 -14.81 -1.59
CA ASP A 130 -19.00 -14.69 -2.59
C ASP A 130 -18.50 -14.04 -3.89
N PHE A 131 -17.59 -13.07 -3.78
CA PHE A 131 -16.97 -12.40 -4.93
C PHE A 131 -16.01 -13.33 -5.68
N GLY A 132 -15.20 -14.10 -4.93
CA GLY A 132 -14.30 -15.09 -5.54
C GLY A 132 -15.08 -16.16 -6.28
N ASP A 133 -16.15 -16.68 -5.67
CA ASP A 133 -17.02 -17.71 -6.25
C ASP A 133 -17.71 -17.19 -7.52
N SER A 134 -18.27 -15.98 -7.47
CA SER A 134 -18.93 -15.37 -8.64
C SER A 134 -17.98 -15.21 -9.83
N ILE A 135 -16.72 -14.84 -9.59
CA ILE A 135 -15.71 -14.68 -10.66
C ILE A 135 -15.35 -16.02 -11.29
N LEU A 136 -15.19 -17.07 -10.49
CA LEU A 136 -14.86 -18.40 -11.00
C LEU A 136 -16.05 -19.02 -11.75
N ASP A 137 -17.27 -18.82 -11.25
CA ASP A 137 -18.49 -19.30 -11.90
C ASP A 137 -18.70 -18.62 -13.26
N GLU A 138 -18.51 -17.30 -13.34
CA GLU A 138 -18.58 -16.54 -14.60
C GLU A 138 -17.45 -16.91 -15.58
N ALA A 139 -16.24 -17.17 -15.06
CA ALA A 139 -15.10 -17.60 -15.87
C ALA A 139 -15.20 -19.06 -16.35
N GLY A 140 -16.02 -19.89 -15.70
CA GLY A 140 -16.13 -21.32 -15.97
C GLY A 140 -14.96 -22.14 -15.41
N GLU A 141 -14.38 -21.73 -14.28
CA GLU A 141 -13.11 -22.23 -13.73
C GLU A 141 -13.24 -22.82 -12.31
N PRO A 142 -13.83 -24.03 -12.15
CA PRO A 142 -14.12 -24.59 -10.83
C PRO A 142 -12.90 -25.18 -10.10
N GLU A 143 -11.71 -25.22 -10.70
CA GLU A 143 -10.55 -25.94 -10.15
C GLU A 143 -9.90 -25.25 -8.92
N ALA A 144 -10.21 -23.99 -8.64
CA ALA A 144 -9.63 -23.24 -7.52
C ALA A 144 -10.29 -23.49 -6.13
N ILE A 145 -11.23 -24.44 -6.01
CA ILE A 145 -11.99 -24.73 -4.79
C ILE A 145 -11.11 -25.16 -3.60
N ALA A 146 -9.96 -25.79 -3.85
CA ALA A 146 -9.06 -26.23 -2.79
C ALA A 146 -8.54 -25.05 -1.96
N ILE A 147 -8.10 -23.98 -2.62
CA ILE A 147 -7.57 -22.76 -1.97
C ILE A 147 -8.68 -22.02 -1.21
N ARG A 148 -9.89 -21.98 -1.79
CA ARG A 148 -11.07 -21.39 -1.14
C ARG A 148 -11.33 -22.01 0.24
N SER A 149 -11.37 -23.33 0.34
CA SER A 149 -11.68 -24.02 1.60
C SER A 149 -10.62 -23.76 2.69
N GLN A 150 -9.35 -23.67 2.29
CA GLN A 150 -8.25 -23.34 3.19
C GLN A 150 -8.36 -21.90 3.72
N PHE A 151 -8.57 -20.90 2.85
CA PHE A 151 -8.76 -19.53 3.31
C PHE A 151 -10.04 -19.36 4.13
N PHE A 152 -11.08 -20.16 3.87
CA PHE A 152 -12.28 -20.18 4.70
C PHE A 152 -11.98 -20.65 6.13
N GLU A 153 -11.26 -21.76 6.30
CA GLU A 153 -10.80 -22.21 7.62
C GLU A 153 -9.98 -21.13 8.33
N MET A 154 -9.05 -20.48 7.62
CA MET A 154 -8.25 -19.38 8.16
C MET A 154 -9.16 -18.28 8.70
N HIS A 155 -10.10 -17.77 7.89
CA HIS A 155 -11.00 -16.69 8.31
C HIS A 155 -11.87 -17.09 9.50
N GLN A 156 -12.36 -18.33 9.56
CA GLN A 156 -13.08 -18.82 10.75
C GLN A 156 -12.22 -18.76 12.02
N ILE A 157 -10.94 -19.13 11.92
CA ILE A 157 -10.00 -19.05 13.04
C ILE A 157 -9.76 -17.58 13.43
N LEU A 158 -9.56 -16.68 12.46
CA LEU A 158 -9.32 -15.26 12.72
C LEU A 158 -10.55 -14.58 13.34
N GLU A 159 -11.76 -14.89 12.87
CA GLU A 159 -13.01 -14.38 13.45
C GLU A 159 -13.21 -14.86 14.89
N ALA A 160 -12.93 -16.14 15.16
CA ALA A 160 -12.95 -16.67 16.53
C ALA A 160 -11.93 -15.95 17.42
N ALA A 161 -10.72 -15.71 16.92
CA ALA A 161 -9.68 -14.98 17.66
C ALA A 161 -10.10 -13.54 17.96
N ARG A 162 -10.78 -12.85 17.03
CA ARG A 162 -11.28 -11.46 17.24
C ARG A 162 -12.28 -11.35 18.38
N VAL A 163 -13.11 -12.37 18.61
CA VAL A 163 -14.05 -12.41 19.76
C VAL A 163 -13.41 -12.99 21.03
N GLY A 164 -12.10 -13.22 21.04
CA GLY A 164 -11.33 -13.73 22.17
C GLY A 164 -11.38 -15.25 22.34
N ASN A 165 -11.81 -16.00 21.31
CA ASN A 165 -11.78 -17.46 21.31
C ASN A 165 -10.54 -17.97 20.54
N LEU A 166 -9.52 -18.39 21.27
CA LEU A 166 -8.28 -18.95 20.68
C LEU A 166 -8.32 -20.46 20.45
N GLU A 167 -9.41 -21.15 20.82
CA GLU A 167 -9.49 -22.62 20.69
C GLU A 167 -9.28 -23.11 19.24
N PRO A 168 -9.88 -22.50 18.21
CA PRO A 168 -9.64 -22.92 16.82
C PRO A 168 -8.18 -22.72 16.38
N ALA A 169 -7.57 -21.60 16.78
CA ALA A 169 -6.18 -21.29 16.46
C ALA A 169 -5.21 -22.26 17.15
N LEU A 170 -5.46 -22.59 18.42
CA LEU A 170 -4.68 -23.58 19.18
C LEU A 170 -4.80 -24.99 18.58
N LYS A 171 -6.01 -25.39 18.18
CA LYS A 171 -6.23 -26.68 17.51
C LYS A 171 -5.47 -26.75 16.19
N TRP A 172 -5.55 -25.70 15.38
CA TRP A 172 -4.82 -25.60 14.12
C TRP A 172 -3.30 -25.65 14.33
N ALA A 173 -2.77 -24.92 15.32
CA ALA A 173 -1.35 -24.93 15.64
C ALA A 173 -0.88 -26.31 16.11
N CYS A 174 -1.69 -27.01 16.90
CA CYS A 174 -1.38 -28.37 17.35
C CYS A 174 -1.35 -29.37 16.18
N ILE A 175 -2.29 -29.29 15.23
CA ILE A 175 -2.33 -30.15 14.04
C ILE A 175 -1.08 -29.93 13.17
N ASN A 176 -0.64 -28.67 13.05
CA ASN A 176 0.47 -28.27 12.19
C ASN A 176 1.82 -28.14 12.92
N ARG A 177 1.91 -28.59 14.18
CA ARG A 177 3.05 -28.38 15.09
C ARG A 177 4.40 -28.72 14.46
N GLU A 178 4.52 -29.88 13.83
CA GLU A 178 5.80 -30.34 13.29
C GLU A 178 6.26 -29.48 12.10
N LYS A 179 5.33 -29.05 11.24
CA LYS A 179 5.65 -28.13 10.13
C LYS A 179 6.02 -26.73 10.65
N LEU A 180 5.30 -26.24 11.66
CA LEU A 180 5.58 -24.95 12.29
C LEU A 180 6.97 -24.94 12.94
N LYS A 181 7.37 -26.03 13.61
CA LYS A 181 8.71 -26.18 14.19
C LYS A 181 9.81 -26.23 13.12
N GLN A 182 9.58 -26.93 12.01
CA GLN A 182 10.54 -26.95 10.88
C GLN A 182 10.78 -25.56 10.31
N ASN A 183 9.74 -24.71 10.28
CA ASN A 183 9.82 -23.32 9.86
C ASN A 183 10.35 -22.37 10.96
N GLY A 184 10.73 -22.89 12.13
CA GLY A 184 11.22 -22.09 13.25
C GLY A 184 10.16 -21.19 13.91
N SER A 185 8.88 -21.50 13.71
CA SER A 185 7.77 -20.69 14.21
C SER A 185 7.45 -20.95 15.68
N ASN A 186 7.25 -19.87 16.44
CA ASN A 186 6.86 -19.91 17.85
C ASN A 186 5.39 -19.53 18.06
N ILE A 187 4.57 -19.60 17.00
CA ILE A 187 3.16 -19.19 17.05
C ILE A 187 2.34 -19.96 18.09
N GLU A 188 2.62 -21.27 18.25
CA GLU A 188 1.93 -22.13 19.23
C GLU A 188 2.15 -21.63 20.67
N LEU A 189 3.38 -21.25 21.01
CA LEU A 189 3.69 -20.66 22.33
C LEU A 189 2.98 -19.31 22.51
N LYS A 190 2.97 -18.46 21.49
CA LYS A 190 2.30 -17.14 21.53
C LYS A 190 0.78 -17.28 21.74
N LEU A 191 0.16 -18.26 21.09
CA LEU A 191 -1.26 -18.59 21.30
C LEU A 191 -1.52 -19.06 22.73
N HIS A 192 -0.71 -19.99 23.25
CA HIS A 192 -0.84 -20.45 24.64
C HIS A 192 -0.59 -19.32 25.65
N ARG A 193 0.30 -18.39 25.35
CA ARG A 193 0.55 -17.20 26.16
C ARG A 193 -0.69 -16.33 26.28
N LEU A 194 -1.29 -15.96 25.15
CA LEU A 194 -2.50 -15.14 25.14
C LEU A 194 -3.67 -15.84 25.81
N GLN A 195 -3.84 -17.15 25.58
CA GLN A 195 -4.87 -17.93 26.27
C GLN A 195 -4.65 -17.98 27.78
N PHE A 196 -3.40 -18.12 28.24
CA PHE A 196 -3.07 -18.08 29.66
C PHE A 196 -3.42 -16.72 30.29
N VAL A 197 -3.04 -15.61 29.63
CA VAL A 197 -3.36 -14.26 30.10
C VAL A 197 -4.88 -14.05 30.15
N GLU A 198 -5.61 -14.58 29.17
CA GLU A 198 -7.07 -14.45 29.13
C GLU A 198 -7.77 -15.26 30.24
N ILE A 199 -7.30 -16.49 30.50
CA ILE A 199 -7.75 -17.30 31.64
C ILE A 199 -7.43 -16.59 32.95
N LEU A 200 -6.25 -15.98 33.09
CA LEU A 200 -5.86 -15.24 34.28
C LEU A 200 -6.75 -14.01 34.52
N ARG A 201 -7.19 -13.35 33.45
CA ARG A 201 -8.04 -12.15 33.50
C ARG A 201 -9.51 -12.47 33.83
N ARG A 202 -10.06 -13.55 33.26
CA ARG A 202 -11.48 -13.93 33.44
C ARG A 202 -11.73 -14.94 34.56
N GLY A 203 -10.74 -15.77 34.85
CA GLY A 203 -10.88 -16.98 35.65
C GLY A 203 -10.14 -16.94 36.99
N SER A 204 -9.97 -18.13 37.58
CA SER A 204 -9.25 -18.27 38.85
C SER A 204 -7.75 -18.49 38.64
N LEU A 205 -6.96 -18.15 39.66
CA LEU A 205 -5.53 -18.49 39.71
C LEU A 205 -5.31 -20.00 39.52
N ALA A 206 -6.19 -20.84 40.05
CA ALA A 206 -6.10 -22.29 39.92
C ALA A 206 -6.22 -22.73 38.45
N ASP A 207 -7.16 -22.16 37.69
CA ASP A 207 -7.37 -22.51 36.28
C ASP A 207 -6.17 -22.10 35.42
N SER A 208 -5.63 -20.90 35.64
CA SER A 208 -4.43 -20.43 34.94
C SER A 208 -3.20 -21.31 35.23
N LEU A 209 -3.01 -21.75 36.48
CA LEU A 209 -1.93 -22.66 36.87
C LEU A 209 -2.09 -24.05 36.25
N ASN A 210 -3.31 -24.59 36.23
CA ASN A 210 -3.60 -25.88 35.60
C ASN A 210 -3.34 -25.81 34.09
N TYR A 211 -3.74 -24.73 33.44
CA TYR A 211 -3.47 -24.50 32.03
C TYR A 211 -1.96 -24.42 31.74
N ALA A 212 -1.21 -23.66 32.54
CA ALA A 212 0.24 -23.54 32.37
C ALA A 212 0.95 -24.89 32.50
N ARG A 213 0.57 -25.71 33.50
CA ARG A 213 1.15 -27.06 33.68
C ARG A 213 0.85 -27.99 32.51
N ALA A 214 -0.36 -27.92 31.96
CA ALA A 214 -0.77 -28.79 30.87
C ALA A 214 -0.12 -28.41 29.53
N TYR A 215 -0.06 -27.11 29.21
CA TYR A 215 0.25 -26.65 27.86
C TYR A 215 1.57 -25.87 27.71
N LEU A 216 2.05 -25.20 28.77
CA LEU A 216 3.31 -24.44 28.70
C LEU A 216 4.54 -25.29 29.07
N ALA A 217 4.36 -26.36 29.84
CA ALA A 217 5.47 -27.23 30.28
C ALA A 217 6.35 -27.76 29.13
N PRO A 218 5.81 -28.17 27.95
CA PRO A 218 6.63 -28.62 26.82
C PRO A 218 7.57 -27.55 26.25
N PHE A 219 7.29 -26.26 26.46
CA PHE A 219 8.07 -25.15 25.95
C PHE A 219 9.17 -24.68 26.92
N ALA A 220 9.21 -25.22 28.14
CA ALA A 220 10.09 -24.74 29.20
C ALA A 220 11.58 -24.93 28.89
N THR A 221 11.95 -25.93 28.08
CA THR A 221 13.34 -26.19 27.72
C THR A 221 13.95 -25.06 26.87
N LEU A 222 13.17 -24.46 25.97
CA LEU A 222 13.64 -23.40 25.06
C LEU A 222 13.19 -22.00 25.48
N HIS A 223 12.08 -21.86 26.21
CA HIS A 223 11.42 -20.57 26.48
C HIS A 223 11.16 -20.33 27.97
N MET A 224 12.06 -20.81 28.84
CA MET A 224 11.90 -20.71 30.30
C MET A 224 11.67 -19.28 30.80
N GLU A 225 12.41 -18.31 30.27
CA GLU A 225 12.28 -16.90 30.67
C GLU A 225 10.87 -16.35 30.43
N GLU A 226 10.26 -16.73 29.30
CA GLU A 226 8.90 -16.30 28.97
C GLU A 226 7.88 -16.95 29.91
N ILE A 227 8.05 -18.24 30.22
CA ILE A 227 7.18 -18.93 31.19
C ILE A 227 7.33 -18.31 32.59
N GLN A 228 8.53 -17.94 33.02
CA GLN A 228 8.75 -17.27 34.30
C GLN A 228 8.01 -15.93 34.38
N LYS A 229 8.00 -15.13 33.30
CA LYS A 229 7.21 -13.90 33.23
C LYS A 229 5.72 -14.18 33.36
N LEU A 230 5.21 -15.22 32.71
CA LEU A 230 3.80 -15.63 32.84
C LEU A 230 3.47 -16.09 34.27
N MET A 231 4.38 -16.79 34.94
CA MET A 231 4.20 -17.16 36.34
C MET A 231 4.22 -15.93 37.25
N ALA A 232 5.06 -14.93 36.97
CA ALA A 232 5.08 -13.67 37.71
C ALA A 232 3.79 -12.85 37.53
N CYS A 233 3.12 -12.95 36.37
CA CYS A 233 1.82 -12.32 36.13
C CYS A 233 0.74 -12.75 37.14
N LEU A 234 0.85 -13.97 37.69
CA LEU A 234 -0.09 -14.48 38.71
C LEU A 234 -0.13 -13.60 39.97
N LEU A 235 0.99 -12.96 40.33
CA LEU A 235 1.06 -12.02 41.47
C LEU A 235 0.21 -10.77 41.24
N PHE A 236 -0.10 -10.47 39.98
CA PHE A 236 -0.82 -9.28 39.55
C PHE A 236 -2.19 -9.61 38.91
N ALA A 237 -2.73 -10.81 39.10
CA ALA A 237 -3.94 -11.29 38.42
C ALA A 237 -5.12 -10.31 38.41
N ARG A 238 -5.32 -9.55 39.50
CA ARG A 238 -6.42 -8.57 39.65
C ARG A 238 -6.07 -7.14 39.19
N ARG A 239 -4.82 -6.89 38.81
CA ARG A 239 -4.24 -5.57 38.51
C ARG A 239 -3.22 -5.65 37.37
N LEU A 240 -3.49 -6.53 36.39
CA LEU A 240 -2.55 -6.87 35.32
C LEU A 240 -2.25 -5.66 34.44
N ASP A 241 -3.28 -4.83 34.17
CA ASP A 241 -3.16 -3.61 33.36
C ASP A 241 -2.32 -2.51 34.03
N SER A 242 -2.15 -2.56 35.35
CA SER A 242 -1.29 -1.65 36.12
C SER A 242 0.04 -2.28 36.55
N SER A 243 0.33 -3.48 36.04
CA SER A 243 1.52 -4.24 36.40
C SER A 243 2.69 -3.94 35.45
N PRO A 244 3.92 -4.35 35.81
CA PRO A 244 5.05 -4.36 34.87
C PRO A 244 4.83 -5.22 33.61
N TYR A 245 3.76 -6.01 33.57
CA TYR A 245 3.39 -6.89 32.47
C TYR A 245 2.17 -6.38 31.68
N ALA A 246 1.78 -5.12 31.84
CA ALA A 246 0.63 -4.52 31.12
C ALA A 246 0.76 -4.65 29.59
N ASP A 247 1.97 -4.66 29.06
CA ASP A 247 2.21 -4.89 27.63
C ASP A 247 1.62 -6.23 27.16
N MET A 248 1.56 -7.26 28.03
CA MET A 248 0.98 -8.58 27.75
C MET A 248 -0.54 -8.59 27.61
N THR A 249 -1.23 -7.56 28.11
CA THR A 249 -2.68 -7.39 27.96
C THR A 249 -3.05 -6.42 26.84
N SER A 250 -2.06 -5.83 26.17
CA SER A 250 -2.30 -4.87 25.10
C SER A 250 -3.11 -5.46 23.94
N PRO A 251 -4.13 -4.76 23.42
CA PRO A 251 -4.84 -5.16 22.20
C PRO A 251 -3.93 -5.38 20.99
N THR A 252 -2.79 -4.67 20.93
CA THR A 252 -1.80 -4.82 19.86
C THR A 252 -1.22 -6.24 19.78
N GLN A 253 -1.20 -6.99 20.88
CA GLN A 253 -0.75 -8.39 20.84
C GLN A 253 -1.71 -9.29 20.06
N TRP A 254 -3.00 -8.99 20.09
CA TRP A 254 -4.01 -9.71 19.32
C TRP A 254 -3.89 -9.41 17.83
N GLU A 255 -3.67 -8.15 17.47
CA GLU A 255 -3.43 -7.73 16.08
C GLU A 255 -2.17 -8.40 15.52
N ASN A 256 -1.04 -8.28 16.23
CA ASN A 256 0.22 -8.90 15.83
C ASN A 256 0.10 -10.44 15.72
N LEU A 257 -0.60 -11.09 16.65
CA LEU A 257 -0.83 -12.53 16.59
C LEU A 257 -1.66 -12.92 15.37
N THR A 258 -2.70 -12.12 15.06
CA THR A 258 -3.58 -12.35 13.91
C THR A 258 -2.79 -12.24 12.60
N GLU A 259 -1.97 -11.21 12.45
CA GLU A 259 -1.07 -11.04 11.29
C GLU A 259 -0.06 -12.18 11.17
N GLU A 260 0.59 -12.56 12.28
CA GLU A 260 1.54 -13.67 12.30
C GLU A 260 0.87 -14.99 11.95
N LEU A 261 -0.35 -15.23 12.46
CA LEU A 261 -1.13 -16.43 12.16
C LEU A 261 -1.49 -16.50 10.68
N THR A 262 -1.92 -15.38 10.06
CA THR A 262 -2.14 -15.30 8.61
C THR A 262 -0.86 -15.61 7.83
N GLY A 263 0.29 -15.07 8.28
CA GLY A 263 1.60 -15.36 7.70
C GLY A 263 1.97 -16.84 7.74
N GLN A 264 1.80 -17.48 8.90
CA GLN A 264 2.06 -18.91 9.07
C GLN A 264 1.12 -19.77 8.24
N PHE A 265 -0.16 -19.38 8.14
CA PHE A 265 -1.13 -20.07 7.31
C PHE A 265 -0.72 -20.04 5.84
N CYS A 266 -0.41 -18.86 5.31
CA CYS A 266 0.05 -18.71 3.92
C CYS A 266 1.33 -19.53 3.66
N SER A 267 2.30 -19.46 4.58
CA SER A 267 3.55 -20.22 4.47
C SER A 267 3.32 -21.73 4.42
N LEU A 268 2.41 -22.27 5.25
CA LEU A 268 2.09 -23.71 5.26
C LEU A 268 1.32 -24.17 4.02
N LEU A 269 0.62 -23.26 3.36
CA LEU A 269 -0.05 -23.49 2.08
C LEU A 269 0.87 -23.32 0.86
N GLU A 270 2.15 -23.01 1.07
CA GLU A 270 3.09 -22.66 0.00
C GLU A 270 2.60 -21.45 -0.83
N GLN A 271 1.86 -20.57 -0.16
CA GLN A 271 1.30 -19.35 -0.73
C GLN A 271 2.10 -18.14 -0.25
N SER A 272 2.25 -17.13 -1.12
CA SER A 272 2.78 -15.84 -0.70
C SER A 272 1.90 -15.22 0.40
N TYR A 273 2.50 -14.52 1.36
CA TYR A 273 1.72 -13.77 2.35
C TYR A 273 0.89 -12.67 1.67
N GLU A 274 1.56 -11.85 0.85
CA GLU A 274 0.89 -10.82 0.05
C GLU A 274 0.15 -11.45 -1.14
N SER A 275 -0.98 -10.84 -1.51
CA SER A 275 -1.72 -11.27 -2.69
C SER A 275 -0.94 -10.94 -3.96
N PRO A 276 -0.75 -11.90 -4.89
CA PRO A 276 -0.08 -11.63 -6.17
C PRO A 276 -0.75 -10.51 -6.96
N LEU A 277 -2.07 -10.34 -6.86
CA LEU A 277 -2.80 -9.23 -7.47
C LEU A 277 -2.36 -7.88 -6.88
N SER A 278 -2.30 -7.78 -5.56
CA SER A 278 -1.89 -6.55 -4.86
C SER A 278 -0.45 -6.18 -5.21
N VAL A 279 0.45 -7.16 -5.22
CA VAL A 279 1.85 -6.99 -5.62
C VAL A 279 1.96 -6.53 -7.07
N ALA A 280 1.22 -7.16 -7.98
CA ALA A 280 1.24 -6.79 -9.40
C ALA A 280 0.70 -5.37 -9.64
N ILE A 281 -0.38 -4.97 -8.95
CA ILE A 281 -0.91 -3.61 -9.00
C ILE A 281 0.11 -2.61 -8.44
N ALA A 282 0.72 -2.90 -7.29
CA ALA A 282 1.72 -2.03 -6.68
C ALA A 282 2.94 -1.84 -7.60
N ALA A 283 3.49 -2.93 -8.15
CA ALA A 283 4.56 -2.89 -9.14
C ALA A 283 4.15 -2.09 -10.40
N GLY A 284 2.91 -2.28 -10.85
CA GLY A 284 2.34 -1.54 -11.97
C GLY A 284 2.28 -0.04 -11.71
N VAL A 285 1.82 0.37 -10.52
CA VAL A 285 1.78 1.78 -10.09
C VAL A 285 3.19 2.39 -10.05
N GLU A 286 4.16 1.67 -9.51
CA GLU A 286 5.56 2.13 -9.42
C GLU A 286 6.19 2.29 -10.81
N GLY A 287 5.90 1.35 -11.73
CA GLY A 287 6.42 1.37 -13.10
C GLY A 287 5.68 2.31 -14.06
N LEU A 288 4.44 2.66 -13.78
CA LEU A 288 3.54 3.41 -14.67
C LEU A 288 4.11 4.76 -15.13
N PRO A 289 4.72 5.61 -14.27
CA PRO A 289 5.30 6.87 -14.71
C PRO A 289 6.36 6.72 -15.81
N THR A 290 7.18 5.67 -15.71
CA THR A 290 8.22 5.35 -16.71
C THR A 290 7.58 4.89 -18.01
N LEU A 291 6.57 4.02 -17.94
CA LEU A 291 5.84 3.53 -19.10
C LEU A 291 5.12 4.67 -19.85
N LEU A 292 4.48 5.59 -19.12
CA LEU A 292 3.82 6.76 -19.71
C LEU A 292 4.81 7.69 -20.41
N LYS A 293 5.99 7.94 -19.80
CA LYS A 293 7.06 8.73 -20.43
C LYS A 293 7.54 8.07 -21.73
N LEU A 294 7.77 6.76 -21.71
CA LEU A 294 8.18 6.00 -22.90
C LEU A 294 7.11 6.03 -23.99
N ALA A 295 5.85 5.82 -23.64
CA ALA A 295 4.73 5.90 -24.58
C ALA A 295 4.65 7.28 -25.26
N ASN A 296 4.90 8.37 -24.52
CA ASN A 296 4.94 9.71 -25.09
C ASN A 296 6.14 9.91 -26.05
N VAL A 297 7.34 9.43 -25.69
CA VAL A 297 8.52 9.49 -26.56
C VAL A 297 8.32 8.67 -27.84
N MET A 298 7.67 7.51 -27.71
CA MET A 298 7.43 6.58 -28.80
C MET A 298 6.13 6.84 -29.56
N ALA A 299 5.42 7.94 -29.27
CA ALA A 299 4.11 8.24 -29.87
C ALA A 299 4.15 8.28 -31.41
N ALA A 300 5.24 8.78 -32.00
CA ALA A 300 5.44 8.81 -33.46
C ALA A 300 5.71 7.42 -34.08
N LYS A 301 6.06 6.42 -33.25
CA LYS A 301 6.45 5.06 -33.62
C LYS A 301 5.57 4.02 -32.91
N LYS A 302 4.26 4.27 -32.87
CA LYS A 302 3.26 3.39 -32.23
C LYS A 302 3.37 1.90 -32.62
N PRO A 303 3.58 1.49 -33.89
CA PRO A 303 3.70 0.06 -34.22
C PRO A 303 4.98 -0.56 -33.64
N GLU A 304 6.10 0.16 -33.58
CA GLU A 304 7.32 -0.31 -32.93
C GLU A 304 7.11 -0.48 -31.43
N TRP A 305 6.43 0.49 -30.78
CA TRP A 305 6.07 0.40 -29.35
C TRP A 305 5.24 -0.83 -29.01
N GLN A 306 4.25 -1.16 -29.84
CA GLN A 306 3.37 -2.32 -29.62
C GLN A 306 4.06 -3.66 -29.89
N ALA A 307 5.05 -3.71 -30.79
CA ALA A 307 5.78 -4.94 -31.13
C ALA A 307 6.99 -5.23 -30.20
N MET A 308 7.39 -4.28 -29.34
CA MET A 308 8.54 -4.45 -28.44
C MET A 308 8.26 -5.48 -27.34
N LYS A 309 8.98 -6.61 -27.38
CA LYS A 309 8.96 -7.63 -26.32
C LYS A 309 9.63 -7.17 -25.02
N GLN A 310 10.62 -6.28 -25.12
CA GLN A 310 11.38 -5.78 -23.97
C GLN A 310 11.40 -4.25 -23.98
N LEU A 311 11.47 -3.66 -22.78
CA LEU A 311 11.59 -2.21 -22.63
C LEU A 311 13.03 -1.76 -22.92
N PRO A 312 13.22 -0.61 -23.59
CA PRO A 312 14.55 -0.08 -23.89
C PRO A 312 15.24 0.52 -22.66
N VAL A 313 14.49 0.75 -21.57
CA VAL A 313 15.00 1.29 -20.31
C VAL A 313 14.54 0.40 -19.16
N PRO A 314 15.37 0.25 -18.11
CA PRO A 314 14.96 -0.47 -16.91
C PRO A 314 13.83 0.27 -16.20
N VAL A 315 12.91 -0.50 -15.63
CA VAL A 315 11.89 0.00 -14.70
C VAL A 315 12.38 -0.37 -13.29
N GLU A 316 12.85 0.62 -12.54
CA GLU A 316 13.31 0.42 -11.17
C GLU A 316 12.10 0.36 -10.24
N LEU A 317 11.69 -0.86 -9.88
CA LEU A 317 10.53 -1.08 -9.00
C LEU A 317 10.90 -1.00 -7.51
N GLY A 318 12.16 -1.19 -7.15
CA GLY A 318 12.60 -1.29 -5.75
C GLY A 318 13.07 -2.69 -5.36
N LYS A 319 13.45 -2.87 -4.09
CA LYS A 319 13.93 -4.16 -3.56
C LYS A 319 12.79 -5.06 -3.07
N GLU A 320 11.69 -4.45 -2.69
CA GLU A 320 10.45 -5.08 -2.24
C GLU A 320 9.78 -5.94 -3.33
N PHE A 321 10.06 -5.69 -4.60
CA PHE A 321 9.59 -6.51 -5.73
C PHE A 321 10.61 -7.56 -6.21
N GLN A 322 11.70 -7.78 -5.47
CA GLN A 322 12.73 -8.77 -5.79
C GLN A 322 12.47 -10.07 -5.02
N PHE A 323 11.61 -10.92 -5.58
CA PHE A 323 11.17 -12.17 -4.94
C PHE A 323 12.16 -13.34 -5.09
N HIS A 324 13.04 -13.28 -6.08
CA HIS A 324 13.97 -14.36 -6.40
C HIS A 324 15.37 -13.82 -6.63
N SER A 325 16.37 -14.61 -6.27
CA SER A 325 17.76 -14.31 -6.60
C SER A 325 17.97 -14.44 -8.11
N ILE A 326 18.42 -13.35 -8.73
CA ILE A 326 18.73 -13.32 -10.16
C ILE A 326 20.24 -13.29 -10.33
N PHE A 327 20.77 -14.17 -11.17
CA PHE A 327 22.16 -14.12 -11.61
C PHE A 327 22.21 -13.65 -13.08
N VAL A 328 23.01 -12.63 -13.37
CA VAL A 328 23.32 -12.20 -14.73
C VAL A 328 24.76 -12.58 -15.03
N CYS A 329 24.96 -13.33 -16.12
CA CYS A 329 26.29 -13.76 -16.51
C CYS A 329 27.14 -12.55 -16.86
N PRO A 330 28.31 -12.38 -16.25
CA PRO A 330 29.17 -11.22 -16.52
C PRO A 330 29.83 -11.25 -17.89
N VAL A 331 29.98 -12.45 -18.48
CA VAL A 331 30.59 -12.64 -19.79
C VAL A 331 29.57 -12.44 -20.90
N SER A 332 28.44 -13.14 -20.83
CA SER A 332 27.42 -13.05 -21.87
C SER A 332 26.44 -11.89 -21.68
N ARG A 333 26.37 -11.34 -20.45
CA ARG A 333 25.37 -10.35 -20.01
C ARG A 333 23.94 -10.86 -20.07
N ASP A 334 23.75 -12.18 -20.21
CA ASP A 334 22.45 -12.82 -20.17
C ASP A 334 22.07 -13.19 -18.74
N GLN A 335 20.80 -13.03 -18.40
CA GLN A 335 20.23 -13.59 -17.17
C GLN A 335 20.27 -15.14 -17.23
N ALA A 336 20.59 -15.77 -16.10
CA ALA A 336 20.54 -17.23 -15.98
C ALA A 336 19.11 -17.75 -16.10
N SER A 337 18.98 -18.97 -16.64
CA SER A 337 17.72 -19.72 -16.75
C SER A 337 17.95 -21.18 -16.41
N ASP A 338 16.88 -21.99 -16.37
CA ASP A 338 16.99 -23.45 -16.16
C ASP A 338 17.81 -24.14 -17.26
N GLU A 339 17.74 -23.65 -18.50
CA GLU A 339 18.53 -24.15 -19.63
C GLU A 339 19.96 -23.58 -19.65
N ASN A 340 20.16 -22.39 -19.07
CA ASN A 340 21.45 -21.71 -18.98
C ASN A 340 21.80 -21.34 -17.52
N PRO A 341 21.95 -22.34 -16.63
CA PRO A 341 22.05 -22.09 -15.20
C PRO A 341 23.40 -21.47 -14.83
N PRO A 342 23.47 -20.83 -13.65
CA PRO A 342 24.71 -20.34 -13.08
C PRO A 342 25.57 -21.53 -12.63
N MET A 343 26.84 -21.53 -13.02
CA MET A 343 27.79 -22.60 -12.75
C MET A 343 28.96 -22.03 -11.94
N LEU A 344 29.21 -22.60 -10.77
CA LEU A 344 30.34 -22.32 -9.91
C LEU A 344 31.61 -23.00 -10.46
N LEU A 345 32.62 -22.20 -10.74
CA LEU A 345 33.96 -22.67 -11.09
C LEU A 345 34.73 -23.10 -9.82
N PRO A 346 35.79 -23.91 -9.94
CA PRO A 346 36.66 -24.27 -8.82
C PRO A 346 37.28 -23.07 -8.09
N CYS A 347 37.44 -21.93 -8.77
CA CYS A 347 37.93 -20.69 -8.19
C CYS A 347 36.84 -19.83 -7.52
N LEU A 348 35.65 -20.39 -7.31
CA LEU A 348 34.48 -19.77 -6.68
C LEU A 348 33.82 -18.61 -7.45
N HIS A 349 34.29 -18.30 -8.66
CA HIS A 349 33.56 -17.42 -9.57
C HIS A 349 32.41 -18.16 -10.25
N VAL A 350 31.37 -17.43 -10.63
CA VAL A 350 30.16 -17.98 -11.26
C VAL A 350 30.05 -17.48 -12.70
N LEU A 351 29.75 -18.38 -13.63
CA LEU A 351 29.43 -18.07 -15.02
C LEU A 351 28.23 -18.90 -15.47
N CYS A 352 27.45 -18.44 -16.45
CA CYS A 352 26.39 -19.27 -17.00
C CYS A 352 26.95 -20.45 -17.82
N LYS A 353 26.22 -21.57 -17.83
CA LYS A 353 26.59 -22.81 -18.54
C LYS A 353 26.98 -22.58 -19.99
N GLN A 354 26.23 -21.78 -20.75
CA GLN A 354 26.54 -21.47 -22.15
C GLN A 354 27.87 -20.72 -22.30
N SER A 355 28.18 -19.80 -21.39
CA SER A 355 29.47 -19.09 -21.38
C SER A 355 30.63 -20.04 -21.15
N ILE A 356 30.48 -20.98 -20.21
CA ILE A 356 31.46 -22.05 -19.97
C ILE A 356 31.63 -22.94 -21.19
N MET A 357 30.54 -23.36 -21.83
CA MET A 357 30.58 -24.18 -23.04
C MET A 357 31.28 -23.46 -24.20
N LYS A 358 31.06 -22.15 -24.38
CA LYS A 358 31.76 -21.35 -25.40
C LYS A 358 33.26 -21.23 -25.10
N LEU A 359 33.63 -20.91 -23.86
CA LEU A 359 35.03 -20.76 -23.43
C LEU A 359 35.82 -22.08 -23.57
N SER A 360 35.18 -23.21 -23.25
CA SER A 360 35.74 -24.56 -23.33
C SER A 360 35.67 -25.21 -24.72
N LYS A 361 35.27 -24.49 -25.78
CA LYS A 361 34.99 -25.06 -27.13
C LYS A 361 34.10 -26.30 -27.05
N SER A 362 32.86 -26.09 -26.61
CA SER A 362 31.84 -27.14 -26.44
C SER A 362 32.27 -28.25 -25.46
N GLY A 363 33.02 -27.89 -24.41
CA GLY A 363 33.44 -28.82 -23.37
C GLY A 363 34.67 -29.67 -23.70
N THR A 364 35.34 -29.43 -24.83
CA THR A 364 36.46 -30.25 -25.29
C THR A 364 37.80 -29.91 -24.63
N ARG A 365 37.94 -28.74 -24.00
CA ARG A 365 39.19 -28.29 -23.39
C ARG A 365 38.99 -27.48 -22.11
N THR A 366 40.07 -27.32 -21.34
CA THR A 366 40.12 -26.37 -20.23
C THR A 366 40.03 -24.93 -20.74
N PHE A 367 39.55 -24.04 -19.88
CA PHE A 367 39.41 -22.61 -20.15
C PHE A 367 39.88 -21.79 -18.94
N LYS A 368 40.30 -20.54 -19.19
CA LYS A 368 40.67 -19.61 -18.13
C LYS A 368 39.44 -18.87 -17.62
N CYS A 369 39.36 -18.70 -16.31
CA CYS A 369 38.34 -17.86 -15.70
C CYS A 369 38.51 -16.40 -16.18
N PRO A 370 37.44 -15.71 -16.60
CA PRO A 370 37.51 -14.31 -17.00
C PRO A 370 37.91 -13.34 -15.89
N TYR A 371 37.77 -13.75 -14.62
CA TYR A 371 38.01 -12.92 -13.45
C TYR A 371 39.36 -13.13 -12.78
N CYS A 372 40.02 -14.26 -13.05
CA CYS A 372 41.22 -14.65 -12.33
C CYS A 372 42.06 -15.61 -13.17
N PRO A 373 43.35 -15.82 -12.83
CA PRO A 373 44.24 -16.65 -13.63
C PRO A 373 43.94 -18.16 -13.56
N ALA A 374 42.95 -18.59 -12.75
CA ALA A 374 42.62 -20.01 -12.58
C ALA A 374 42.04 -20.63 -13.87
N GLU A 375 42.44 -21.87 -14.13
CA GLU A 375 41.89 -22.69 -15.22
C GLU A 375 40.85 -23.68 -14.68
N ALA A 376 39.83 -23.95 -15.49
CA ALA A 376 38.76 -24.89 -15.17
C ALA A 376 38.41 -25.75 -16.39
N SER A 377 37.92 -26.96 -16.14
CA SER A 377 37.22 -27.78 -17.13
C SER A 377 35.71 -27.80 -16.83
N VAL A 378 34.89 -28.10 -17.83
CA VAL A 378 33.42 -28.13 -17.66
C VAL A 378 32.99 -29.12 -16.59
N GLY A 379 33.61 -30.30 -16.52
CA GLY A 379 33.29 -31.33 -15.52
C GLY A 379 33.60 -30.95 -14.08
N GLN A 380 34.43 -29.92 -13.84
CA GLN A 380 34.72 -29.40 -12.51
C GLN A 380 33.75 -28.31 -12.07
N CYS A 381 32.93 -27.79 -12.98
CA CYS A 381 31.98 -26.73 -12.69
C CYS A 381 30.70 -27.34 -12.10
N LYS A 382 30.20 -26.78 -11.01
CA LYS A 382 28.97 -27.26 -10.35
C LYS A 382 27.84 -26.28 -10.59
N GLN A 383 26.66 -26.78 -10.92
CA GLN A 383 25.48 -25.93 -11.01
C GLN A 383 25.15 -25.37 -9.62
N LEU A 384 24.87 -24.07 -9.56
CA LEU A 384 24.32 -23.43 -8.37
C LEU A 384 22.79 -23.46 -8.46
N HIS A 385 22.17 -23.74 -7.32
CA HIS A 385 20.74 -23.59 -7.09
C HIS A 385 20.58 -22.49 -6.05
N PHE A 386 19.80 -21.45 -6.37
CA PHE A 386 19.53 -20.31 -5.50
C PHE A 386 18.22 -20.48 -4.76
#